data_AF-A0A9D1XXB2-F1
#
_entry.id   AF-A0A9D1XXB2-F1
#
_cell.length_a   1.000
_cell.length_b   1.000
_cell.length_c   1.000
_cell.angle_alpha   90.00
_cell.angle_beta   90.00
_cell.angle_gamma   90.00
#
_symmetry.space_group_name_H-M   'P 1'
#
loop_
_entity.id
_entity.type
_entity.pdbx_description
1 polymer ?
#
loop_
_entity_poly.entity_id
_entity_poly.type
_entity_poly.pdbx_seq_one_letter_code
_entity_poly.pdbx_strand_id
1 'polypeptide(L)'
;MMKYPVFIFAVICALGLTGCQKTISGTQLYSFPEPTGHISCTFTSQGQDIKYEIGAVEYDPTDFSTIPLIAWFYNLNLIKCEVDAVEGAECYSFAVGGVPAFSYEVRGSEAYVVIDGEYYRVNNPSTPPVG
;
A
#
# COMPACT_ATOMS: atom_id res chain seq x y z
N MET A 1 29.51 35.17 -30.03
CA MET A 1 29.76 34.04 -29.11
C MET A 1 28.43 33.44 -28.72
N MET A 2 28.06 32.30 -29.32
CA MET A 2 26.89 31.48 -28.95
C MET A 2 27.13 30.83 -27.59
N LYS A 3 26.14 30.88 -26.69
CA LYS A 3 26.01 29.97 -25.54
C LYS A 3 24.52 29.71 -25.28
N TYR A 4 23.98 28.65 -25.88
CA TYR A 4 22.68 28.09 -25.50
C TYR A 4 22.81 27.38 -24.16
N PRO A 5 21.88 27.54 -23.20
CA PRO A 5 21.73 26.58 -22.12
C PRO A 5 20.59 25.61 -22.43
N VAL A 6 21.00 24.41 -22.83
CA VAL A 6 20.49 23.09 -22.37
C VAL A 6 18.96 22.97 -22.18
N PHE A 7 18.30 22.43 -23.20
CA PHE A 7 17.02 21.73 -23.03
C PHE A 7 17.30 20.43 -22.24
N ILE A 8 16.87 20.36 -20.97
CA ILE A 8 16.87 19.12 -20.21
C ILE A 8 15.71 18.26 -20.73
N PHE A 9 16.03 17.36 -21.66
CA PHE A 9 15.12 16.32 -22.11
C PHE A 9 15.12 15.24 -21.02
N ALA A 10 14.10 15.25 -20.15
CA ALA A 10 13.86 14.13 -19.23
C ALA A 10 13.55 12.90 -20.10
N VAL A 11 14.53 12.01 -20.23
CA VAL A 11 14.36 10.73 -20.90
C VAL A 11 13.47 9.89 -20.00
N ILE A 12 12.18 9.89 -20.31
CA ILE A 12 11.21 8.94 -19.74
C ILE A 12 11.59 7.57 -20.30
N CYS A 13 12.42 6.84 -19.57
CA CYS A 13 12.71 5.44 -19.83
C CYS A 13 11.49 4.58 -19.46
N ALA A 14 10.40 4.71 -20.21
CA ALA A 14 9.32 3.73 -20.22
C ALA A 14 9.76 2.53 -21.07
N LEU A 15 10.80 1.81 -20.62
CA LEU A 15 11.11 0.49 -21.14
C LEU A 15 10.23 -0.51 -20.41
N GLY A 16 9.03 -0.70 -20.96
CA GLY A 16 8.13 -1.79 -20.62
C GLY A 16 8.82 -3.13 -20.85
N LEU A 17 9.35 -3.71 -19.78
CA LEU A 17 9.66 -5.12 -19.74
C LEU A 17 8.36 -5.85 -19.40
N THR A 18 7.58 -6.15 -20.44
CA THR A 18 6.52 -7.17 -20.39
C THR A 18 7.16 -8.55 -20.26
N GLY A 19 7.82 -8.82 -19.13
CA GLY A 19 7.91 -10.18 -18.62
C GLY A 19 6.54 -10.51 -18.03
N CYS A 20 6.07 -11.74 -18.14
CA CYS A 20 4.96 -12.21 -17.33
C CYS A 20 5.37 -12.05 -15.85
N GLN A 21 5.10 -10.87 -15.28
CA GLN A 21 5.36 -10.62 -13.89
C GLN A 21 4.36 -11.47 -13.13
N LYS A 22 4.89 -12.49 -12.45
CA LYS A 22 4.08 -13.43 -11.69
C LYS A 22 3.29 -12.63 -10.66
N THR A 23 1.96 -12.65 -10.77
CA THR A 23 1.07 -12.15 -9.73
C THR A 23 1.33 -12.89 -8.44
N ILE A 24 1.50 -12.13 -7.37
CA ILE A 24 1.67 -12.56 -5.99
C ILE A 24 0.37 -12.18 -5.26
N SER A 25 -0.18 -13.07 -4.44
CA SER A 25 -1.29 -12.72 -3.55
C SER A 25 -0.77 -12.11 -2.25
N GLY A 26 -1.59 -11.32 -1.56
CA GLY A 26 -1.21 -10.75 -0.26
C GLY A 26 -0.74 -11.79 0.76
N THR A 27 -1.35 -12.99 0.76
CA THR A 27 -0.96 -14.12 1.62
C THR A 27 0.50 -14.55 1.48
N GLN A 28 1.11 -14.32 0.32
CA GLN A 28 2.50 -14.67 0.06
C GLN A 28 3.47 -13.57 0.50
N LEU A 29 2.98 -12.35 0.71
CA LEU A 29 3.81 -11.20 1.11
C LEU A 29 3.80 -10.97 2.60
N TYR A 30 2.64 -11.10 3.25
CA TYR A 30 2.52 -10.91 4.67
C TYR A 30 1.50 -11.91 5.23
N SER A 31 1.86 -12.54 6.34
CA SER A 31 0.99 -13.47 7.06
C SER A 31 0.60 -12.83 8.38
N PHE A 32 -0.70 -12.58 8.56
CA PHE A 32 -1.18 -12.06 9.83
C PHE A 32 -1.04 -13.12 10.94
N PRO A 33 -0.69 -12.72 12.18
CA PRO A 33 -0.62 -13.64 13.31
C PRO A 33 -2.02 -14.17 13.64
N GLU A 34 -2.13 -15.43 14.04
CA GLU A 34 -3.40 -16.06 14.41
C GLU A 34 -3.48 -16.33 15.92
N PRO A 35 -4.53 -15.85 16.63
CA PRO A 35 -5.56 -14.94 16.14
C PRO A 35 -5.04 -13.51 15.94
N THR A 36 -5.52 -12.80 14.91
CA THR A 36 -5.19 -11.39 14.73
C THR A 36 -6.07 -10.53 15.64
N GLY A 37 -5.53 -10.16 16.81
CA GLY A 37 -6.29 -9.42 17.82
C GLY A 37 -6.60 -7.97 17.46
N HIS A 38 -5.62 -7.23 16.93
CA HIS A 38 -5.73 -5.79 16.74
C HIS A 38 -4.79 -5.28 15.65
N ILE A 39 -5.30 -4.35 14.84
CA ILE A 39 -4.61 -3.68 13.74
C ILE A 39 -4.89 -2.18 13.89
N SER A 40 -3.84 -1.36 13.94
CA SER A 40 -3.98 0.09 13.84
C SER A 40 -3.64 0.53 12.41
N CYS A 41 -4.39 1.48 11.87
CA CYS A 41 -4.13 2.09 10.57
C CYS A 41 -3.97 3.61 10.73
N THR A 42 -2.89 4.17 10.19
CA THR A 42 -2.77 5.63 10.01
C THR A 42 -2.94 5.96 8.54
N PHE A 43 -4.00 6.70 8.22
CA PHE A 43 -4.19 7.27 6.90
C PHE A 43 -3.59 8.67 6.85
N THR A 44 -2.66 8.88 5.93
CA THR A 44 -1.99 10.16 5.70
C THR A 44 -2.43 10.71 4.34
N SER A 45 -2.94 11.95 4.32
CA SER A 45 -3.25 12.69 3.09
C SER A 45 -2.90 14.17 3.29
N GLN A 46 -2.17 14.76 2.34
CA GLN A 46 -1.77 16.19 2.37
C GLN A 46 -1.11 16.64 3.70
N GLY A 47 -0.34 15.75 4.33
CA GLY A 47 0.34 16.02 5.61
C GLY A 47 -0.56 15.98 6.85
N GLN A 48 -1.80 15.50 6.71
CA GLN A 48 -2.72 15.23 7.82
C GLN A 48 -2.84 13.72 8.05
N ASP A 49 -2.86 13.33 9.33
CA ASP A 49 -2.99 11.94 9.75
C ASP A 49 -4.35 11.71 10.41
N ILE A 50 -5.05 10.67 9.96
CA ILE A 50 -6.25 10.12 10.60
C ILE A 50 -5.92 8.72 11.08
N LYS A 51 -6.20 8.43 12.35
CA LYS A 51 -5.94 7.13 12.96
C LYS A 51 -7.21 6.32 13.08
N TYR A 52 -7.12 5.06 12.70
CA TYR A 52 -8.15 4.05 12.82
C TYR A 52 -7.62 2.91 13.66
N GLU A 53 -8.48 2.40 14.54
CA GLU A 53 -8.22 1.20 15.33
C GLU A 53 -9.18 0.12 14.85
N ILE A 54 -8.64 -1.03 14.47
CA ILE A 54 -9.34 -2.12 13.79
C ILE A 54 -9.06 -3.36 14.62
N GLY A 55 -9.97 -3.72 15.49
CA GLY A 55 -9.76 -4.81 16.43
C GLY A 55 -10.97 -4.96 17.33
N ALA A 56 -11.09 -6.14 17.95
CA ALA A 56 -12.11 -6.31 18.96
C ALA A 56 -11.62 -5.71 20.29
N VAL A 57 -12.32 -4.69 20.80
CA VAL A 57 -12.31 -4.40 22.25
C VAL A 57 -13.32 -5.32 22.97
N GLU A 58 -14.44 -5.62 22.31
CA GLU A 58 -15.38 -6.73 22.51
C GLU A 58 -15.95 -7.09 21.11
N TYR A 59 -16.57 -8.28 20.92
CA TYR A 59 -17.29 -8.54 19.65
C TYR A 59 -18.47 -7.57 19.54
N ASP A 60 -18.32 -6.55 18.71
CA ASP A 60 -19.39 -5.63 18.35
C ASP A 60 -19.75 -5.86 16.87
N PRO A 61 -21.00 -6.28 16.56
CA PRO A 61 -21.45 -6.51 15.19
C PRO A 61 -21.52 -5.24 14.34
N THR A 62 -21.24 -4.07 14.93
CA THR A 62 -21.13 -2.78 14.27
C THR A 62 -19.69 -2.24 14.21
N ASP A 63 -18.72 -2.95 14.80
CA ASP A 63 -17.31 -2.55 14.88
C ASP A 63 -16.45 -3.17 13.77
N PHE A 64 -15.38 -2.47 13.41
CA PHE A 64 -14.47 -2.84 12.33
C PHE A 64 -13.67 -4.08 12.72
N SER A 65 -14.19 -5.25 12.34
CA SER A 65 -13.47 -6.52 12.48
C SER A 65 -12.15 -6.50 11.70
N THR A 66 -11.14 -7.21 12.22
CA THR A 66 -9.89 -7.47 11.47
C THR A 66 -10.13 -8.34 10.23
N ILE A 67 -11.23 -9.11 10.19
CA ILE A 67 -11.53 -10.08 9.13
C ILE A 67 -11.68 -9.42 7.74
N PRO A 68 -12.52 -8.38 7.53
CA PRO A 68 -12.61 -7.68 6.25
C PRO A 68 -11.28 -7.13 5.75
N LEU A 69 -10.46 -6.57 6.64
CA LEU A 69 -9.16 -6.02 6.26
C LEU A 69 -8.17 -7.12 5.84
N ILE A 70 -8.09 -8.21 6.61
CA ILE A 70 -7.26 -9.37 6.26
C ILE A 70 -7.71 -9.98 4.94
N ALA A 71 -9.02 -10.17 4.76
CA ALA A 71 -9.59 -10.70 3.53
C ALA A 71 -9.33 -9.77 2.34
N TRP A 72 -9.45 -8.45 2.52
CA TRP A 72 -9.10 -7.46 1.50
C TRP A 72 -7.63 -7.60 1.09
N PHE A 73 -6.70 -7.60 2.06
CA PHE A 73 -5.27 -7.69 1.77
C PHE A 73 -4.91 -8.99 1.04
N TYR A 74 -5.45 -10.12 1.49
CA TYR A 74 -5.21 -11.42 0.87
C TYR A 74 -5.76 -11.53 -0.56
N ASN A 75 -6.77 -10.74 -0.91
CA ASN A 75 -7.36 -10.69 -2.25
C ASN A 75 -6.70 -9.67 -3.20
N LEU A 76 -5.65 -8.96 -2.76
CA LEU A 76 -4.89 -8.08 -3.66
C LEU A 76 -4.09 -8.91 -4.69
N ASN A 77 -4.14 -8.46 -5.94
CA ASN A 77 -3.32 -8.95 -7.05
C ASN A 77 -2.09 -8.04 -7.16
N LEU A 78 -0.96 -8.55 -6.70
CA LEU A 78 0.26 -7.77 -6.50
C LEU A 78 1.33 -8.20 -7.49
N ILE A 79 2.04 -7.22 -8.03
CA ILE A 79 3.21 -7.45 -8.87
C ILE A 79 4.38 -6.66 -8.30
N LYS A 80 5.45 -7.37 -7.94
CA LYS A 80 6.69 -6.71 -7.50
C LYS A 80 7.20 -5.78 -8.60
N CYS A 81 7.53 -4.54 -8.25
CA CYS A 81 8.03 -3.54 -9.19
C CYS A 81 9.06 -2.61 -8.53
N GLU A 82 9.86 -1.95 -9.37
CA GLU A 82 10.70 -0.84 -8.95
C GLU A 82 10.00 0.47 -9.31
N VAL A 83 9.77 1.32 -8.32
CA VAL A 83 9.21 2.67 -8.50
C VAL A 83 9.91 3.62 -7.53
N ASP A 84 10.00 4.88 -7.93
CA ASP A 84 10.50 5.92 -7.03
C ASP A 84 9.48 6.18 -5.92
N ALA A 85 9.96 6.43 -4.70
CA ALA A 85 9.14 6.98 -3.64
C ALA A 85 8.65 8.38 -4.05
N VAL A 86 7.39 8.68 -3.76
CA VAL A 86 6.81 9.99 -4.05
C VAL A 86 6.34 10.63 -2.75
N GLU A 87 6.59 11.93 -2.61
CA GLU A 87 6.05 12.70 -1.51
C GLU A 87 4.58 13.06 -1.77
N GLY A 88 3.79 13.12 -0.70
CA GLY A 88 2.40 13.59 -0.75
C GLY A 88 1.39 12.59 -1.31
N ALA A 89 1.78 11.34 -1.59
CA ALA A 89 0.82 10.28 -1.87
C ALA A 89 -0.08 10.03 -0.66
N GLU A 90 -1.34 9.68 -0.93
CA GLU A 90 -2.21 9.18 0.12
C GLU A 90 -1.73 7.80 0.55
N CYS A 91 -1.62 7.56 1.85
CA CYS A 91 -0.98 6.35 2.36
C CYS A 91 -1.72 5.82 3.58
N TYR A 92 -2.04 4.52 3.56
CA TYR A 92 -2.54 3.79 4.72
C TYR A 92 -1.40 2.96 5.28
N SER A 93 -0.94 3.28 6.48
CA SER A 93 0.13 2.54 7.17
C SER A 93 -0.45 1.65 8.26
N PHE A 94 -0.27 0.34 8.12
CA PHE A 94 -0.84 -0.67 9.00
C PHE A 94 0.21 -1.21 9.96
N ALA A 95 -0.16 -1.30 11.24
CA ALA A 95 0.58 -2.01 12.26
C ALA A 95 -0.30 -3.06 12.92
N VAL A 96 0.24 -4.27 13.11
CA VAL A 96 -0.48 -5.40 13.72
C VAL A 96 0.11 -5.64 15.10
N GLY A 97 -0.73 -5.56 16.14
CA GLY A 97 -0.25 -5.64 17.53
C GLY A 97 0.82 -4.60 17.88
N GLY A 98 0.76 -3.41 17.26
CA GLY A 98 1.73 -2.32 17.45
C GLY A 98 3.04 -2.47 16.65
N VAL A 99 3.19 -3.53 15.85
CA VAL A 99 4.37 -3.73 14.98
C VAL A 99 4.03 -3.30 13.56
N PRO A 100 4.82 -2.40 12.92
CA PRO A 100 4.62 -2.04 11.52
C PRO A 100 4.62 -3.28 10.62
N ALA A 101 3.61 -3.39 9.75
CA ALA A 101 3.42 -4.55 8.88
C ALA A 101 3.60 -4.20 7.41
N PHE A 102 2.76 -3.30 6.91
CA PHE A 102 2.79 -2.86 5.51
C PHE A 102 2.13 -1.49 5.36
N SER A 103 2.40 -0.83 4.22
CA SER A 103 1.68 0.37 3.80
C SER A 103 0.98 0.16 2.46
N TYR A 104 -0.10 0.89 2.23
CA TYR A 104 -0.84 0.95 0.98
C TYR A 104 -0.85 2.39 0.47
N GLU A 105 -0.03 2.68 -0.54
CA GLU A 105 0.08 3.98 -1.17
C GLU A 105 -0.90 4.11 -2.35
N VAL A 106 -1.60 5.24 -2.45
CA VAL A 106 -2.49 5.59 -3.55
C VAL A 106 -1.91 6.79 -4.29
N ARG A 107 -1.67 6.61 -5.59
CA ARG A 107 -1.06 7.58 -6.50
C ARG A 107 -2.02 7.84 -7.66
N GLY A 108 -3.11 8.54 -7.38
CA GLY A 108 -4.19 8.77 -8.34
C GLY A 108 -4.92 7.47 -8.66
N SER A 109 -4.77 6.94 -9.89
CA SER A 109 -5.40 5.68 -10.30
C SER A 109 -4.58 4.43 -9.98
N GLU A 110 -3.31 4.60 -9.61
CA GLU A 110 -2.42 3.49 -9.26
C GLU A 110 -2.30 3.34 -7.75
N ALA A 111 -2.08 2.11 -7.29
CA ALA A 111 -1.83 1.83 -5.88
C ALA A 111 -0.72 0.81 -5.71
N TYR A 112 -0.04 0.87 -4.57
CA TYR A 112 1.12 0.06 -4.24
C TYR A 112 1.05 -0.44 -2.81
N VAL A 113 1.38 -1.70 -2.59
CA VAL A 113 1.73 -2.22 -1.27
C VAL A 113 3.22 -2.05 -1.08
N VAL A 114 3.62 -1.54 0.09
CA VAL A 114 5.03 -1.38 0.49
C VAL A 114 5.29 -2.23 1.73
N ILE A 115 6.24 -3.16 1.64
CA ILE A 115 6.68 -4.04 2.73
C ILE A 115 8.20 -4.05 2.74
N ASP A 116 8.82 -3.75 3.88
CA ASP A 116 10.28 -3.73 4.03
C ASP A 116 11.02 -2.90 2.97
N GLY A 117 10.38 -1.82 2.48
CA GLY A 117 10.92 -0.94 1.44
C GLY A 117 10.74 -1.45 0.00
N GLU A 118 10.18 -2.63 -0.19
CA GLU A 118 9.89 -3.21 -1.50
C GLU A 118 8.49 -2.81 -1.98
N TYR A 119 8.39 -2.45 -3.26
CA TYR A 119 7.14 -2.01 -3.87
C TYR A 119 6.44 -3.11 -4.65
N TYR A 120 5.12 -3.17 -4.49
CA TYR A 120 4.25 -4.10 -5.19
C TYR A 120 3.07 -3.35 -5.78
N ARG A 121 3.01 -3.24 -7.10
CA ARG A 121 1.89 -2.64 -7.83
C ARG A 121 0.63 -3.48 -7.63
N VAL A 122 -0.47 -2.81 -7.34
CA VAL A 122 -1.79 -3.43 -7.13
C VAL A 122 -2.57 -3.36 -8.44
N ASN A 123 -2.92 -4.51 -9.02
CA ASN A 123 -3.67 -4.56 -10.29
C ASN A 123 -5.19 -4.44 -10.11
N ASN A 124 -5.70 -4.66 -8.90
CA ASN A 124 -7.09 -4.50 -8.50
C ASN A 124 -7.22 -3.49 -7.34
N PRO A 125 -6.83 -2.22 -7.55
CA PRO A 125 -6.85 -1.22 -6.49
C PRO A 125 -8.26 -1.08 -5.91
N SER A 126 -8.34 -0.99 -4.59
CA SER A 126 -9.58 -0.81 -3.85
C SER A 126 -9.27 -0.17 -2.51
N THR A 127 -10.20 0.64 -2.01
CA THR A 127 -10.05 1.30 -0.71
C THR A 127 -9.95 0.24 0.38
N PRO A 128 -8.92 0.30 1.26
CA PRO A 128 -8.86 -0.56 2.42
C PRO A 128 -10.13 -0.39 3.27
N PRO A 129 -10.76 -1.47 3.76
CA PRO A 129 -11.96 -1.39 4.58
C PRO A 129 -11.59 -0.95 6.00
N VAL A 130 -11.26 0.34 6.12
CA VAL A 130 -10.97 1.03 7.38
C VAL A 130 -12.03 2.12 7.55
N GLY A 131 -12.65 2.18 8.73
CA GLY A 131 -13.43 3.33 9.21
C GLY A 131 -14.36 4.01 8.23
#